data_AF-A0A1I5B2R9-F1
#
_entry.id   AF-A0A1I5B2R9-F1
#
_cell.length_a   1.000
_cell.length_b   1.000
_cell.length_c   1.000
_cell.angle_alpha   90.00
_cell.angle_beta   90.00
_cell.angle_gamma   90.00
#
_symmetry.space_group_name_H-M   'P 1'
#
loop_
_entity.id
_entity.type
_entity.pdbx_description
1 polymer ?
#
loop_
_entity_poly.entity_id
_entity_poly.type
_entity_poly.pdbx_seq_one_letter_code
_entity_poly.pdbx_strand_id
1 'polypeptide(L)' 'MKLKTEKNTLKGRVIFGIVSGFVNGFALYLWDFFKEEPVIWERYIFQAVFVGLFMAIAFRNKITKA' A
#
# COMPACT_ATOMS: atom_id res chain seq x y z
N MET A 1 -10.54 -17.55 -23.46
CA MET A 1 -10.00 -16.22 -23.09
C MET A 1 -8.56 -16.43 -22.60
N LYS A 2 -7.52 -15.97 -23.32
CA LYS A 2 -6.13 -16.10 -22.87
C LYS A 2 -5.79 -14.90 -21.99
N LEU A 3 -5.44 -15.13 -20.73
CA LEU A 3 -4.92 -14.07 -19.84
C LEU A 3 -3.43 -13.91 -20.13
N LYS A 4 -2.99 -12.68 -20.39
CA LYS A 4 -1.57 -12.34 -20.59
C LYS A 4 -1.09 -11.59 -19.35
N THR A 5 -0.06 -12.13 -18.70
CA THR A 5 0.55 -11.51 -17.51
C THR A 5 1.65 -10.57 -17.97
N GLU A 6 1.45 -9.26 -17.80
CA GLU A 6 2.47 -8.26 -18.09
C GLU A 6 3.10 -7.75 -16.80
N LYS A 7 4.42 -7.59 -16.79
CA LYS A 7 5.12 -7.02 -15.63
C LYS A 7 4.83 -5.53 -15.56
N ASN A 8 4.36 -5.06 -14.41
CA ASN A 8 4.16 -3.64 -14.19
C ASN A 8 5.52 -2.93 -14.01
N THR A 9 5.63 -1.67 -14.44
CA THR A 9 6.88 -0.93 -14.32
C THR A 9 7.25 -0.71 -12.85
N LEU A 10 8.55 -0.73 -12.54
CA LEU A 10 9.03 -0.53 -11.16
C LEU A 10 8.51 0.79 -10.58
N LYS A 11 8.49 1.87 -11.40
CA LYS A 11 7.96 3.18 -11.02
C LYS A 11 6.49 3.10 -10.59
N GLY A 12 5.64 2.46 -11.39
CA GLY A 12 4.22 2.31 -11.06
C GLY A 12 4.01 1.54 -9.76
N ARG A 13 4.80 0.49 -9.51
CA ARG A 13 4.74 -0.31 -8.29
C ARG A 13 5.13 0.48 -7.04
N VAL A 14 6.22 1.26 -7.13
CA VAL A 14 6.69 2.09 -6.02
C VAL A 14 5.68 3.18 -5.70
N ILE A 15 5.12 3.86 -6.71
CA ILE A 15 4.09 4.88 -6.48
C ILE A 15 2.86 4.26 -5.82
N PHE A 16 2.37 3.12 -6.32
CA PHE A 16 1.21 2.45 -5.75
C PHE A 16 1.47 2.00 -4.31
N GLY A 17 2.68 1.50 -4.03
CA GLY A 17 3.12 1.16 -2.68
C GLY A 17 3.13 2.37 -1.74
N ILE A 18 3.75 3.48 -2.14
CA ILE A 18 3.81 4.71 -1.32
C ILE A 18 2.40 5.23 -1.01
N VAL A 19 1.53 5.31 -2.03
CA VAL A 19 0.16 5.82 -1.85
C VAL A 19 -0.64 4.90 -0.93
N SER A 20 -0.63 3.59 -1.18
CA SER A 20 -1.38 2.63 -0.35
C SER A 20 -0.87 2.57 1.09
N GLY A 21 0.45 2.62 1.29
CA GLY A 21 1.06 2.71 2.62
C GLY A 21 0.65 3.97 3.36
N PHE A 22 0.77 5.14 2.72
CA PHE A 22 0.37 6.41 3.32
C PHE A 22 -1.12 6.43 3.70
N VAL A 23 -1.99 5.99 2.79
CA VAL A 23 -3.44 5.90 3.06
C VAL A 23 -3.73 4.99 4.26
N ASN A 24 -3.06 3.84 4.37
CA ASN A 24 -3.25 2.93 5.49
C ASN A 24 -2.79 3.54 6.82
N GLY A 25 -1.55 4.06 6.88
CA GLY A 25 -1.02 4.66 8.10
C GLY A 25 -1.83 5.89 8.54
N PHE A 26 -2.26 6.72 7.59
CA PHE A 26 -3.10 7.89 7.88
C PHE A 26 -4.51 7.50 8.36
N ALA A 27 -5.12 6.47 7.76
CA ALA A 27 -6.41 5.96 8.22
C ALA A 27 -6.32 5.42 9.65
N LEU A 28 -5.23 4.72 9.99
CA LEU A 28 -5.00 4.20 11.33
C LEU A 28 -4.77 5.33 12.34
N TYR A 29 -4.01 6.35 11.97
CA TYR A 29 -3.84 7.57 12.78
C TYR A 29 -5.17 8.26 13.06
N LEU A 30 -5.98 8.48 12.01
CA LEU A 30 -7.30 9.10 12.16
C LEU A 30 -8.21 8.25 13.06
N TRP A 31 -8.18 6.93 12.90
CA TRP A 31 -8.95 6.02 13.74
C TRP A 31 -8.62 6.20 15.23
N ASP A 32 -7.33 6.18 15.57
CA ASP A 32 -6.89 6.34 16.97
C ASP A 32 -7.20 7.73 17.51
N PHE A 33 -7.05 8.76 16.67
CA PHE A 33 -7.39 10.13 17.02
C PHE A 33 -8.87 10.28 17.41
N PHE A 34 -9.79 9.66 16.67
CA PHE A 34 -11.22 9.67 17.00
C PHE A 34 -11.60 8.74 18.16
N LYS A 35 -10.77 7.75 18.46
CA LYS A 35 -10.95 6.79 19.56
C LYS A 35 -10.33 7.24 20.88
N GLU A 36 -9.65 8.40 20.89
CA GLU A 36 -8.86 8.90 22.02
C GLU A 36 -7.80 7.89 22.48
N GLU A 37 -7.29 7.06 21.55
CA GLU A 37 -6.20 6.13 21.81
C GLU A 37 -4.84 6.86 21.81
N PRO A 38 -3.83 6.35 22.53
CA PRO A 38 -2.49 6.92 22.52
C PRO A 38 -1.88 6.89 21.12
N VAL A 39 -1.50 8.07 20.63
CA VAL A 39 -0.86 8.25 19.32
C VAL A 39 0.58 7.75 19.40
N ILE A 40 0.88 6.66 18.69
CA ILE A 40 2.22 6.05 18.62
C ILE A 40 2.72 6.16 17.18
N TRP A 41 3.59 7.14 16.92
CA TRP A 41 4.06 7.47 15.56
C TRP A 41 4.73 6.29 14.85
N GLU A 42 5.50 5.51 15.59
CA GLU A 42 6.21 4.32 15.10
C GLU A 42 5.24 3.28 14.54
N ARG A 43 4.05 3.14 15.16
CA ARG A 43 3.01 2.21 14.71
C ARG A 43 2.50 2.58 13.31
N TYR A 44 2.22 3.86 13.08
CA TYR A 44 1.70 4.34 11.79
C TYR A 44 2.75 4.28 10.70
N ILE A 45 3.98 4.68 11.02
CA ILE A 45 5.09 4.64 10.06
C ILE A 45 5.40 3.19 9.69
N PHE A 46 5.47 2.28 10.67
CA PHE A 46 5.71 0.87 10.40
C PHE A 46 4.59 0.26 9.55
N GLN A 47 3.32 0.49 9.91
CA GLN A 47 2.18 0.03 9.11
C GLN A 47 2.21 0.59 7.69
N ALA A 48 2.46 1.89 7.53
CA ALA A 48 2.55 2.52 6.22
C ALA A 48 3.65 1.92 5.35
N VAL A 49 4.85 1.73 5.90
CA VAL A 49 5.98 1.13 5.17
C VAL A 49 5.71 -0.33 4.85
N PHE A 50 5.19 -1.09 5.82
CA PHE A 50 4.88 -2.51 5.66
C PHE A 50 3.82 -2.71 4.58
N VAL A 51 2.66 -2.06 4.70
CA VAL A 51 1.59 -2.14 3.72
C VAL A 51 2.06 -1.67 2.35
N GLY A 52 2.81 -0.56 2.28
CA GLY A 52 3.32 -0.04 1.01
C GLY A 52 4.26 -1.01 0.29
N LEU A 53 5.17 -1.67 1.03
CA LEU A 53 6.05 -2.72 0.49
C LEU A 53 5.26 -3.91 -0.04
N PHE A 54 4.30 -4.42 0.73
CA PHE A 54 3.49 -5.57 0.32
C PHE A 54 2.63 -5.23 -0.91
N MET A 55 2.05 -4.03 -0.97
CA MET A 55 1.26 -3.58 -2.12
C MET A 55 2.13 -3.38 -3.37
N ALA A 56 3.34 -2.83 -3.23
CA ALA A 56 4.30 -2.73 -4.34
C ALA A 56 4.72 -4.12 -4.88
N ILE A 57 4.75 -5.15 -4.02
CA ILE A 57 5.01 -6.53 -4.42
C ILE A 57 3.78 -7.15 -5.07
N ALA A 58 2.59 -6.98 -4.49
CA ALA A 58 1.34 -7.53 -5.01
C ALA A 58 1.03 -7.00 -6.43
N PHE A 59 1.26 -5.71 -6.67
CA PHE A 59 1.05 -5.06 -7.98
C PHE A 59 2.20 -5.28 -8.99
N ARG A 60 3.06 -6.28 -8.75
CA ARG A 60 4.15 -6.64 -9.67
C ARG A 60 3.66 -7.08 -11.04
N ASN A 61 2.54 -7.80 -11.07
CA ASN A 61 1.99 -8.39 -12.28
C ASN A 61 0.65 -7.76 -12.58
N LYS A 62 0.48 -7.26 -13.80
CA LYS A 62 -0.80 -6.82 -14.34
C LYS A 62 -1.39 -7.98 -15.14
N ILE A 63 -2.63 -8.36 -14.83
CA ILE A 63 -3.37 -9.35 -15.61
C ILE A 63 -4.13 -8.58 -16.70
N THR A 64 -3.73 -8.78 -17.95
CA THR A 64 -4.39 -8.18 -19.12
C THR A 64 -5.18 -9.27 -19.86
N LYS A 65 -6.40 -8.96 -20.29
CA LYS A 65 -7.19 -9.82 -21.19
C LYS A 65 -6.67 -9.62 -22.62
N ALA A 66 -6.22 -10.70 -23.26
CA ALA A 66 -5.85 -10.70 -24.68
C ALA A 66 -7.09 -10.79 -25.57
#